data_AF-A0A7Z8QI71-F1
#
_entry.id   AF-A0A7Z8QI71-F1
#
_cell.length_a   1.000
_cell.length_b   1.000
_cell.length_c   1.000
_cell.angle_alpha   90.00
_cell.angle_beta   90.00
_cell.angle_gamma   90.00
#
_symmetry.space_group_name_H-M   'P 1'
#
loop_
_entity.id
_entity.type
_entity.pdbx_description
1 polymer ?
#
loop_
_entity_poly.entity_id
_entity_poly.type
_entity_poly.pdbx_seq_one_letter_code
_entity_poly.pdbx_strand_id
1 'polypeptide(L)'
;MGTAFAVYQAIIQGIPLTERIITITGKGINHPGNLRVKIGTPIKYLIEQCGGYSQNIQRLIMGGPMMGIALSSDDIAVIKATNCLLGMTNNELAESQSAMPCIRCGDCSTVCPAELLPQQLYWYGRSGQLEQCQDYQLFDCIECGCCDIVCPSHIPLVQSFRSSKGELIIKEKQAAQAQLAKKRYQNQQQRREKEQQDKIAKAAKRQAAIDKIKAAAAKRKTQGV
;
A
#
# COMPACT_ATOMS: atom_id res chain seq x y z
N MET A 1 12.03 12.07 -17.17
CA MET A 1 11.46 13.24 -17.89
C MET A 1 10.09 13.67 -17.36
N GLY A 2 9.05 12.81 -17.35
CA GLY A 2 7.69 13.22 -16.93
C GLY A 2 7.58 13.78 -15.49
N THR A 3 8.29 13.20 -14.53
CA THR A 3 8.23 13.64 -13.12
C THR A 3 8.83 15.02 -12.91
N ALA A 4 10.02 15.30 -13.47
CA ALA A 4 10.67 16.61 -13.34
C ALA A 4 9.84 17.73 -13.96
N PHE A 5 9.23 17.47 -15.12
CA PHE A 5 8.34 18.43 -15.79
C PHE A 5 7.08 18.73 -14.96
N ALA A 6 6.44 17.71 -14.40
CA ALA A 6 5.28 17.89 -13.52
C ALA A 6 5.62 18.68 -12.24
N VAL A 7 6.81 18.43 -11.66
CA VAL A 7 7.29 19.19 -10.49
C VAL A 7 7.52 20.66 -10.83
N TYR A 8 8.12 20.94 -11.98
CA TYR A 8 8.29 22.32 -12.46
C TYR A 8 6.93 23.02 -12.64
N GLN A 9 5.96 22.38 -13.29
CA GLN A 9 4.62 22.94 -13.46
C GLN A 9 3.93 23.24 -12.12
N ALA A 10 4.04 22.30 -11.16
CA ALA A 10 3.42 22.47 -9.85
C ALA A 10 4.04 23.61 -9.04
N ILE A 11 5.37 23.70 -9.01
CA ILE A 11 6.09 24.66 -8.15
C ILE A 11 6.16 26.04 -8.80
N ILE A 12 6.54 26.12 -10.08
CA ILE A 12 6.81 27.39 -10.76
C ILE A 12 5.55 27.97 -11.39
N GLN A 13 4.70 27.12 -11.97
CA GLN A 13 3.50 27.58 -12.70
C GLN A 13 2.22 27.49 -11.85
N GLY A 14 2.28 26.86 -10.68
CA GLY A 14 1.09 26.64 -9.84
C GLY A 14 0.07 25.68 -10.46
N ILE A 15 0.46 24.93 -11.49
CA ILE A 15 -0.43 24.01 -12.21
C ILE A 15 -0.29 22.62 -11.59
N PRO A 16 -1.34 22.08 -10.93
CA PRO A 16 -1.29 20.71 -10.41
C PRO A 16 -1.22 19.70 -11.56
N LEU A 17 -0.85 18.46 -11.25
CA LEU A 17 -0.80 17.37 -12.23
C LEU A 17 -2.23 17.06 -12.73
N THR A 18 -2.66 17.75 -13.78
CA THR A 18 -3.98 17.59 -14.42
C THR A 18 -3.90 16.74 -15.68
N GLU A 19 -2.73 16.66 -16.30
CA GLU A 19 -2.48 15.90 -17.52
C GLU A 19 -1.11 15.24 -17.50
N ARG A 20 -0.95 14.20 -18.32
CA ARG A 20 0.33 13.55 -18.54
C ARG A 20 0.43 13.01 -19.97
N ILE A 21 1.66 12.79 -20.40
CA ILE A 21 1.93 12.05 -21.63
C ILE A 21 1.84 10.56 -21.33
N ILE A 22 1.08 9.85 -22.16
CA ILE A 22 0.88 8.40 -22.10
C ILE A 22 1.27 7.82 -23.45
N THR A 23 2.09 6.77 -23.42
CA THR A 23 2.45 6.01 -24.61
C THR A 23 1.46 4.87 -24.80
N ILE A 24 0.80 4.81 -25.95
CA ILE A 24 -0.09 3.70 -26.32
C ILE A 24 0.62 2.92 -27.41
N THR A 25 0.89 1.64 -27.17
CA THR A 25 1.77 0.84 -28.04
C THR A 25 1.45 -0.65 -27.97
N GLY A 26 2.18 -1.45 -28.74
CA GLY A 26 2.00 -2.89 -28.89
C GLY A 26 1.20 -3.27 -30.13
N LYS A 27 1.32 -4.53 -30.57
CA LYS A 27 0.64 -5.04 -31.77
C LYS A 27 -0.87 -5.16 -31.62
N GLY A 28 -1.37 -5.04 -30.38
CA GLY A 28 -2.78 -4.98 -30.04
C GLY A 28 -3.47 -3.66 -30.38
N ILE A 29 -2.74 -2.63 -30.83
CA ILE A 29 -3.24 -1.28 -31.09
C ILE A 29 -3.01 -0.91 -32.56
N ASN A 30 -4.03 -0.38 -33.24
CA ASN A 30 -3.96 -0.08 -34.67
C ASN A 30 -3.04 1.12 -34.99
N HIS A 31 -3.14 2.21 -34.23
CA HIS A 31 -2.30 3.40 -34.39
C HIS A 31 -1.57 3.76 -33.08
N PRO A 32 -0.41 3.14 -32.79
CA PRO A 32 0.44 3.48 -31.65
C PRO A 32 0.86 4.95 -31.66
N GLY A 33 0.96 5.56 -30.48
CA GLY A 33 1.31 6.97 -30.36
C GLY A 33 1.46 7.45 -28.94
N ASN A 34 1.95 8.68 -28.80
CA ASN A 34 2.03 9.37 -27.52
C ASN A 34 0.91 10.40 -27.44
N LEU A 35 0.03 10.26 -26.45
CA LEU A 35 -1.08 11.17 -26.22
C LEU A 35 -0.84 12.00 -24.97
N ARG A 36 -1.22 13.28 -25.02
CA ARG A 36 -1.33 14.13 -23.83
C ARG A 36 -2.77 14.03 -23.31
N VAL A 37 -2.93 13.46 -22.13
CA VAL A 37 -4.23 13.03 -21.61
C VAL A 37 -4.50 13.61 -20.23
N LYS A 38 -5.74 14.02 -19.97
CA LYS A 38 -6.18 14.46 -18.64
C LYS A 38 -6.27 13.26 -17.69
N ILE A 39 -5.88 13.46 -16.44
CA ILE A 39 -6.11 12.45 -15.41
C ILE A 39 -7.63 12.29 -15.23
N GLY A 40 -8.10 11.05 -15.17
CA GLY A 40 -9.53 10.71 -15.11
C GLY A 40 -10.13 10.27 -16.45
N THR A 41 -9.46 10.49 -17.59
CA THR A 41 -9.97 10.05 -18.89
C THR A 41 -10.06 8.52 -18.96
N PRO A 42 -11.19 7.92 -19.42
CA PRO A 42 -11.31 6.48 -19.58
C PRO A 42 -10.28 5.92 -20.56
N ILE A 43 -9.69 4.76 -20.25
CA ILE A 43 -8.68 4.12 -21.11
C ILE A 43 -9.28 3.74 -22.47
N LYS A 44 -10.51 3.23 -22.48
CA LYS A 44 -11.26 2.90 -23.70
C LYS A 44 -11.29 4.06 -24.70
N TYR A 45 -11.56 5.28 -24.24
CA TYR A 45 -11.58 6.47 -25.09
C TYR A 45 -10.23 6.71 -25.77
N LEU A 46 -9.13 6.50 -25.06
CA LEU A 46 -7.79 6.67 -25.63
C LEU A 46 -7.46 5.65 -26.70
N ILE A 47 -7.93 4.42 -26.50
CA ILE A 47 -7.71 3.34 -27.44
C ILE A 47 -8.50 3.59 -28.73
N GLU A 48 -9.73 4.10 -28.60
CA GLU A 48 -10.53 4.57 -29.75
C GLU A 48 -9.81 5.69 -30.51
N GLN A 49 -9.18 6.66 -29.82
CA GLN A 49 -8.36 7.69 -30.47
C GLN A 49 -7.13 7.12 -31.21
N CYS A 50 -6.62 5.97 -30.77
CA CYS A 50 -5.56 5.21 -31.42
C CYS A 50 -6.06 4.24 -32.51
N GLY A 51 -7.27 4.44 -33.05
CA GLY A 51 -7.84 3.59 -34.10
C GLY A 51 -8.39 2.25 -33.59
N GLY A 52 -8.55 2.09 -32.27
CA GLY A 52 -9.09 0.90 -31.64
C GLY A 52 -8.08 -0.25 -31.50
N TYR A 53 -8.61 -1.38 -31.03
CA TYR A 53 -7.86 -2.62 -30.90
C TYR A 53 -7.66 -3.32 -32.24
N SER A 54 -6.56 -4.05 -32.37
CA SER A 54 -6.38 -5.01 -33.47
C SER A 54 -7.15 -6.31 -33.17
N GLN A 55 -7.47 -7.08 -34.21
CA GLN A 55 -8.33 -8.28 -34.10
C GLN A 55 -7.79 -9.37 -33.15
N ASN A 56 -6.48 -9.35 -32.85
CA ASN A 56 -5.80 -10.38 -32.08
C ASN A 56 -5.33 -9.92 -30.69
N ILE A 57 -5.91 -8.84 -30.15
CA ILE A 57 -5.56 -8.42 -28.80
C ILE A 57 -6.01 -9.46 -27.76
N GLN A 58 -5.15 -9.68 -26.77
CA GLN A 58 -5.39 -10.63 -25.68
C GLN A 58 -5.31 -9.97 -24.32
N ARG A 59 -4.34 -9.08 -24.12
CA ARG A 59 -4.15 -8.37 -22.86
C ARG A 59 -3.86 -6.90 -23.11
N LEU A 60 -4.48 -6.07 -22.31
CA LEU A 60 -4.12 -4.67 -22.14
C LEU A 60 -3.33 -4.54 -20.84
N ILE A 61 -2.12 -4.00 -20.93
CA ILE A 61 -1.23 -3.82 -19.79
C ILE A 61 -1.06 -2.33 -19.50
N MET A 62 -1.36 -1.92 -18.27
CA MET A 62 -1.01 -0.60 -17.78
C MET A 62 0.44 -0.62 -17.27
N GLY A 63 1.32 0.06 -17.99
CA GLY A 63 2.75 0.11 -17.73
C GLY A 63 3.56 -0.45 -18.89
N GLY A 64 4.77 -0.92 -18.59
CA GLY A 64 5.65 -1.57 -19.56
C GLY A 64 5.52 -3.11 -19.55
N PRO A 65 6.23 -3.81 -20.43
CA PRO A 65 6.19 -5.28 -20.52
C PRO A 65 6.70 -5.98 -19.25
N MET A 66 7.55 -5.33 -18.46
CA MET A 66 8.16 -5.89 -17.25
C MET A 66 7.32 -5.65 -15.99
N MET A 67 7.04 -4.37 -15.71
CA MET A 67 6.39 -3.94 -14.45
C MET A 67 4.89 -3.67 -14.61
N GLY A 68 4.36 -3.82 -15.82
CA GLY A 68 2.98 -3.48 -16.11
C GLY A 68 1.98 -4.42 -15.45
N ILE A 69 0.79 -3.90 -15.21
CA ILE A 69 -0.32 -4.64 -14.63
C ILE A 69 -1.32 -4.95 -15.74
N ALA A 70 -1.66 -6.22 -15.90
CA ALA A 70 -2.73 -6.62 -16.81
C ALA A 70 -4.07 -6.09 -16.30
N LEU A 71 -4.77 -5.35 -17.15
CA LEU A 71 -6.09 -4.79 -16.86
C LEU A 71 -7.17 -5.82 -17.18
N SER A 72 -8.18 -5.91 -16.32
CA SER A 72 -9.37 -6.73 -16.55
C SER A 72 -10.43 -6.04 -17.42
N SER A 73 -10.41 -4.70 -17.47
CA SER A 73 -11.31 -3.86 -18.26
C SER A 73 -10.61 -2.55 -18.61
N ASP A 74 -10.98 -1.97 -19.74
CA ASP A 74 -10.55 -0.66 -20.23
C ASP A 74 -11.51 0.49 -19.85
N ASP A 75 -12.58 0.20 -19.10
CA ASP A 75 -13.50 1.21 -18.56
C ASP A 75 -12.91 1.97 -17.36
N ILE A 76 -11.69 1.61 -16.93
CA ILE A 76 -10.99 2.31 -15.86
C ILE A 76 -10.40 3.63 -16.35
N ALA A 77 -10.24 4.57 -15.42
CA ALA A 77 -9.67 5.87 -15.69
C ALA A 77 -8.14 5.85 -15.69
N VAL A 78 -7.55 6.71 -16.53
CA VAL A 78 -6.15 7.12 -16.42
C VAL A 78 -5.89 7.74 -15.05
N ILE A 79 -4.87 7.24 -14.38
CA ILE A 79 -4.41 7.77 -13.09
C ILE A 79 -3.00 8.34 -13.21
N LYS A 80 -2.52 8.97 -12.13
CA LYS A 80 -1.15 9.51 -12.07
C LYS A 80 -0.06 8.48 -12.33
N ALA A 81 -0.35 7.18 -12.21
CA ALA A 81 0.61 6.10 -12.47
C ALA A 81 0.58 5.59 -13.92
N THR A 82 -0.44 5.91 -14.71
CA THR A 82 -0.63 5.40 -16.07
C THR A 82 0.34 6.09 -17.04
N ASN A 83 1.52 5.52 -17.24
CA ASN A 83 2.54 6.05 -18.14
C ASN A 83 2.50 5.45 -19.55
N CYS A 84 2.11 4.18 -19.65
CA CYS A 84 2.07 3.42 -20.88
C CYS A 84 0.87 2.48 -20.86
N LEU A 85 0.27 2.25 -22.03
CA LEU A 85 -0.74 1.26 -22.29
C LEU A 85 -0.22 0.36 -23.40
N LEU A 86 0.00 -0.91 -23.08
CA LEU A 86 0.57 -1.89 -23.98
C LEU A 86 -0.51 -2.92 -24.36
N GLY A 87 -0.93 -2.92 -25.61
CA GLY A 87 -1.82 -3.94 -26.17
C GLY A 87 -0.99 -5.11 -26.73
N MET A 88 -1.09 -6.28 -26.10
CA MET A 88 -0.33 -7.46 -26.50
C MET A 88 -1.22 -8.46 -27.25
N THR A 89 -0.63 -9.08 -28.27
CA THR A 89 -1.24 -10.18 -29.04
C THR A 89 -0.75 -11.54 -28.55
N ASN A 90 -1.42 -12.63 -28.95
CA ASN A 90 -1.05 -14.01 -28.58
C ASN A 90 0.44 -14.33 -28.81
N ASN A 91 1.00 -13.91 -29.94
CA ASN A 91 2.38 -14.23 -30.31
C ASN A 91 3.43 -13.50 -29.45
N GLU A 92 3.02 -12.50 -28.66
CA GLU A 92 3.91 -11.75 -27.76
C GLU A 92 3.79 -12.22 -26.30
N LEU A 93 2.76 -13.01 -26.01
CA LEU A 93 2.63 -13.67 -24.73
C LEU A 93 3.51 -14.92 -24.79
N ALA A 94 4.55 -14.97 -23.97
CA ALA A 94 5.23 -16.24 -23.73
C ALA A 94 4.18 -17.27 -23.32
N GLU A 95 4.17 -18.44 -23.96
CA GLU A 95 3.31 -19.55 -23.56
C GLU A 95 3.46 -19.72 -22.04
N SER A 96 2.34 -19.74 -21.33
CA SER A 96 2.33 -19.85 -19.87
C SER A 96 2.83 -21.24 -19.49
N GLN A 97 4.14 -21.43 -19.48
CA GLN A 97 4.76 -22.63 -18.98
C GLN A 97 4.40 -22.75 -17.50
N SER A 98 3.89 -23.91 -17.12
CA SER A 98 3.50 -24.16 -15.73
C SER A 98 4.73 -24.03 -14.84
N ALA A 99 4.60 -23.28 -13.75
CA ALA A 99 5.67 -23.13 -12.77
C ALA A 99 6.11 -24.50 -12.25
N MET A 100 7.40 -24.79 -12.37
CA MET A 100 8.04 -26.01 -11.88
C MET A 100 8.65 -25.77 -10.48
N PRO A 101 8.98 -26.84 -9.74
CA PRO A 101 9.69 -26.71 -8.47
C PRO A 101 11.03 -25.98 -8.62
N CYS A 102 11.38 -25.15 -7.64
CA CYS A 102 12.64 -24.41 -7.62
C CYS A 102 13.83 -25.38 -7.49
N ILE A 103 14.73 -25.37 -8.48
CA ILE A 103 15.96 -26.18 -8.49
C ILE A 103 17.15 -25.51 -7.78
N ARG A 104 16.94 -24.32 -7.19
CA ARG A 104 17.95 -23.57 -6.44
C ARG A 104 19.21 -23.19 -7.25
N CYS A 105 19.05 -22.84 -8.53
CA CYS A 105 20.17 -22.46 -9.41
C CYS A 105 20.90 -21.16 -9.01
N GLY A 106 20.21 -20.20 -8.39
CA GLY A 106 20.79 -18.92 -7.98
C GLY A 106 20.74 -17.80 -9.03
N ASP A 107 20.27 -18.06 -10.26
CA ASP A 107 20.22 -17.06 -11.34
C ASP A 107 19.40 -15.81 -10.96
N CYS A 108 18.38 -15.97 -10.13
CA CYS A 108 17.56 -14.86 -9.67
C CYS A 108 18.33 -13.80 -8.88
N SER A 109 19.37 -14.16 -8.12
CA SER A 109 20.17 -13.19 -7.35
C SER A 109 21.21 -12.51 -8.22
N THR A 110 21.75 -13.18 -9.24
CA THR A 110 22.77 -12.61 -10.13
C THR A 110 22.23 -11.47 -11.00
N VAL A 111 20.94 -11.53 -11.36
CA VAL A 111 20.28 -10.49 -12.17
C VAL A 111 19.50 -9.46 -11.36
N CYS A 112 19.52 -9.53 -10.02
CA CYS A 112 18.74 -8.62 -9.20
C CYS A 112 19.40 -7.23 -9.17
N PRO A 113 18.78 -6.17 -9.72
CA PRO A 113 19.37 -4.83 -9.71
C PRO A 113 19.38 -4.18 -8.32
N ALA A 114 18.63 -4.73 -7.37
CA ALA A 114 18.57 -4.30 -5.98
C ALA A 114 19.46 -5.17 -5.07
N GLU A 115 20.27 -6.08 -5.63
CA GLU A 115 21.21 -6.93 -4.90
C GLU A 115 20.56 -7.76 -3.77
N LEU A 116 19.29 -8.12 -3.93
CA LEU A 116 18.56 -8.95 -2.97
C LEU A 116 18.88 -10.44 -3.15
N LEU A 117 18.33 -11.26 -2.25
CA LEU A 117 18.32 -12.72 -2.36
C LEU A 117 16.90 -13.23 -2.69
N PRO A 118 16.42 -13.15 -3.95
CA PRO A 118 15.06 -13.55 -4.32
C PRO A 118 14.74 -15.00 -3.96
N GLN A 119 15.73 -15.88 -4.00
CA GLN A 119 15.57 -17.27 -3.61
C GLN A 119 15.12 -17.41 -2.15
N GLN A 120 15.77 -16.70 -1.21
CA GLN A 120 15.43 -16.75 0.22
C GLN A 120 14.07 -16.10 0.46
N LEU A 121 13.85 -14.91 -0.13
CA LEU A 121 12.57 -14.20 -0.06
C LEU A 121 11.40 -15.06 -0.56
N TYR A 122 11.61 -15.85 -1.61
CA TYR A 122 10.58 -16.74 -2.15
C TYR A 122 10.23 -17.85 -1.15
N TRP A 123 11.21 -18.48 -0.53
CA TRP A 123 10.97 -19.53 0.46
C TRP A 123 10.30 -19.00 1.73
N TYR A 124 10.73 -17.84 2.22
CA TYR A 124 10.08 -17.18 3.37
C TYR A 124 8.66 -16.75 3.05
N GLY A 125 8.43 -16.13 1.88
CA GLY A 125 7.10 -15.76 1.42
C GLY A 125 6.18 -16.97 1.28
N ARG A 126 6.66 -18.04 0.64
CA ARG A 126 5.90 -19.29 0.45
C ARG A 126 5.55 -20.01 1.75
N SER A 127 6.42 -19.91 2.76
CA SER A 127 6.19 -20.50 4.08
C SER A 127 5.42 -19.60 5.05
N GLY A 128 5.03 -18.39 4.62
CA GLY A 128 4.33 -17.42 5.47
C GLY A 128 5.21 -16.77 6.54
N GLN A 129 6.54 -16.90 6.46
CA GLN A 129 7.50 -16.32 7.39
C GLN A 129 7.75 -14.84 7.04
N LEU A 130 6.73 -14.01 7.19
CA LEU A 130 6.73 -12.61 6.75
C LEU A 130 7.76 -11.74 7.49
N GLU A 131 8.08 -12.05 8.75
CA GLU A 131 9.11 -11.33 9.51
C GLU A 131 10.50 -11.53 8.90
N GLN A 132 10.82 -12.75 8.47
CA GLN A 132 12.06 -13.02 7.75
C GLN A 132 12.09 -12.34 6.38
N CYS A 133 10.96 -12.21 5.70
CA CYS A 133 10.89 -11.39 4.50
C CYS A 133 11.27 -9.92 4.77
N GLN A 134 10.86 -9.36 5.91
CA GLN A 134 11.26 -8.00 6.30
C GLN A 134 12.76 -7.93 6.63
N ASP A 135 13.29 -8.91 7.37
CA ASP A 135 14.71 -8.98 7.71
C ASP A 135 15.59 -9.05 6.46
N TYR A 136 15.13 -9.72 5.41
CA TYR A 136 15.77 -9.79 4.09
C TYR A 136 15.37 -8.65 3.15
N GLN A 137 14.88 -7.53 3.71
CA GLN A 137 14.63 -6.28 3.00
C GLN A 137 13.68 -6.42 1.80
N LEU A 138 12.61 -7.22 1.93
CA LEU A 138 11.63 -7.42 0.87
C LEU A 138 11.09 -6.09 0.27
N PHE A 139 10.99 -5.03 1.08
CA PHE A 139 10.51 -3.72 0.62
C PHE A 139 11.43 -3.00 -0.36
N ASP A 140 12.72 -3.36 -0.41
CA ASP A 140 13.68 -2.81 -1.37
C ASP A 140 13.51 -3.42 -2.77
N CYS A 141 12.74 -4.51 -2.88
CA CYS A 141 12.42 -5.11 -4.17
C CYS A 141 11.60 -4.11 -5.01
N ILE A 142 12.14 -3.66 -6.15
CA ILE A 142 11.45 -2.73 -7.05
C ILE A 142 10.49 -3.42 -8.04
N GLU A 143 10.25 -4.72 -7.89
CA GLU A 143 9.30 -5.50 -8.72
C GLU A 143 9.60 -5.43 -10.23
N CYS A 144 10.90 -5.41 -10.58
CA CYS A 144 11.37 -5.28 -11.96
C CYS A 144 11.13 -6.51 -12.85
N GLY A 145 10.91 -7.71 -12.28
CA GLY A 145 10.65 -8.93 -13.05
C GLY A 145 11.89 -9.65 -13.59
N CYS A 146 13.11 -9.14 -13.39
CA CYS A 146 14.33 -9.77 -13.87
C CYS A 146 14.48 -11.22 -13.38
N CYS A 147 14.14 -11.48 -12.12
CA CYS A 147 14.21 -12.79 -11.50
C CYS A 147 13.19 -13.81 -12.08
N ASP A 148 12.03 -13.34 -12.54
CA ASP A 148 11.00 -14.20 -13.15
C ASP A 148 11.46 -14.70 -14.53
N ILE A 149 12.10 -13.82 -15.30
CA ILE A 149 12.54 -14.10 -16.67
C ILE A 149 13.67 -15.11 -16.71
N VAL A 150 14.65 -14.99 -15.81
CA VAL A 150 15.81 -15.89 -15.80
C VAL A 150 15.53 -17.22 -15.09
N CYS A 151 14.37 -17.36 -14.45
CA CYS A 151 14.08 -18.57 -13.68
C CYS A 151 13.87 -19.76 -14.63
N PRO A 152 14.73 -20.80 -14.60
CA PRO A 152 14.55 -21.99 -15.44
C PRO A 152 13.31 -22.81 -15.05
N SER A 153 12.77 -22.57 -13.85
CA SER A 153 11.56 -23.20 -13.35
C SER A 153 10.29 -22.38 -13.64
N HIS A 154 10.38 -21.24 -14.34
CA HIS A 154 9.26 -20.35 -14.65
C HIS A 154 8.41 -19.95 -13.43
N ILE A 155 9.07 -19.73 -12.29
CA ILE A 155 8.41 -19.34 -11.04
C ILE A 155 8.14 -17.83 -11.08
N PRO A 156 6.88 -17.38 -10.88
CA PRO A 156 6.54 -15.96 -10.81
C PRO A 156 6.93 -15.38 -9.44
N LEU A 157 8.23 -15.15 -9.21
CA LEU A 157 8.78 -14.67 -7.95
C LEU A 157 8.22 -13.29 -7.58
N VAL A 158 8.09 -12.37 -8.54
CA VAL A 158 7.56 -11.03 -8.29
C VAL A 158 6.12 -11.08 -7.77
N GLN A 159 5.30 -12.01 -8.26
CA GLN A 159 3.93 -12.16 -7.76
C GLN A 159 3.92 -12.62 -6.30
N SER A 160 4.82 -13.52 -5.91
CA SER A 160 5.00 -13.92 -4.51
C SER A 160 5.42 -12.73 -3.65
N PHE A 161 6.38 -11.92 -4.12
CA PHE A 161 6.87 -10.74 -3.38
C PHE A 161 5.78 -9.69 -3.20
N ARG A 162 4.95 -9.44 -4.22
CA ARG A 162 3.78 -8.56 -4.13
C ARG A 162 2.79 -9.05 -3.08
N SER A 163 2.50 -10.35 -3.04
CA SER A 163 1.62 -10.94 -2.01
C SER A 163 2.20 -10.70 -0.61
N SER A 164 3.45 -11.07 -0.39
CA SER A 164 4.10 -10.93 0.92
C SER A 164 4.21 -9.47 1.39
N LYS A 165 4.51 -8.53 0.49
CA LYS A 165 4.46 -7.09 0.81
C LYS A 165 3.05 -6.63 1.18
N GLY A 166 2.04 -7.08 0.43
CA GLY A 166 0.64 -6.77 0.70
C GLY A 166 0.21 -7.25 2.09
N GLU A 167 0.55 -8.48 2.43
CA GLU A 167 0.28 -9.08 3.75
C GLU A 167 0.96 -8.30 4.89
N LEU A 168 2.23 -7.91 4.72
CA LEU A 168 2.95 -7.08 5.67
C LEU A 168 2.30 -5.72 5.89
N ILE A 169 1.92 -5.03 4.81
CA ILE A 169 1.22 -3.75 4.88
C ILE A 169 -0.12 -3.89 5.62
N ILE A 170 -0.86 -4.98 5.39
CA ILE A 170 -2.12 -5.25 6.09
C ILE A 170 -1.86 -5.48 7.58
N LYS A 171 -0.86 -6.31 7.94
CA LYS A 171 -0.46 -6.58 9.33
C LYS A 171 -0.07 -5.30 10.07
N GLU A 172 0.72 -4.43 9.43
CA GLU A 172 1.12 -3.13 9.99
C GLU A 172 -0.07 -2.20 10.21
N LYS A 173 -0.98 -2.11 9.24
CA LYS A 173 -2.20 -1.30 9.38
C LYS A 173 -3.08 -1.79 10.53
N GLN A 174 -3.26 -3.11 10.66
CA GLN A 174 -4.02 -3.71 11.76
C GLN A 174 -3.35 -3.44 13.11
N ALA A 175 -2.02 -3.58 13.20
CA ALA A 175 -1.26 -3.29 14.40
C ALA A 175 -1.39 -1.80 14.80
N ALA A 176 -1.28 -0.87 13.85
CA ALA A 176 -1.46 0.56 14.09
C ALA A 176 -2.87 0.88 14.59
N GLN A 177 -3.90 0.29 13.98
CA GLN A 177 -5.29 0.45 14.43
C GLN A 177 -5.50 -0.10 15.86
N ALA A 178 -4.93 -1.27 16.17
CA ALA A 178 -4.99 -1.85 17.50
C ALA A 178 -4.27 -0.98 18.55
N GLN A 179 -3.10 -0.40 18.21
CA GLN A 179 -2.39 0.54 19.08
C GLN A 179 -3.21 1.81 19.34
N LEU A 180 -3.86 2.37 18.31
CA LEU A 180 -4.74 3.52 18.47
C LEU A 180 -5.93 3.19 19.38
N ALA A 181 -6.54 2.02 19.23
CA ALA A 181 -7.63 1.55 20.08
C ALA A 181 -7.18 1.39 21.54
N LYS A 182 -6.02 0.79 21.79
CA LYS A 182 -5.42 0.66 23.13
C LYS A 182 -5.19 2.03 23.78
N LYS A 183 -4.62 2.99 23.04
CA LYS A 183 -4.39 4.36 23.53
C LYS A 183 -5.70 5.06 23.89
N ARG A 184 -6.75 4.90 23.08
CA ARG A 184 -8.09 5.44 23.38
C ARG A 184 -8.67 4.85 24.66
N TYR A 185 -8.55 3.53 24.85
CA TYR A 185 -9.00 2.83 26.04
C TYR A 185 -8.27 3.30 27.30
N GLN A 186 -6.94 3.37 27.26
CA GLN A 186 -6.12 3.85 28.37
C GLN A 186 -6.48 5.30 28.76
N ASN A 187 -6.65 6.18 27.78
CA ASN A 187 -7.09 7.56 28.04
C ASN A 187 -8.48 7.62 28.70
N GLN A 188 -9.39 6.72 28.33
CA GLN A 188 -10.71 6.65 28.94
C GLN A 188 -10.65 6.13 30.39
N GLN A 189 -9.83 5.11 30.67
CA GLN A 189 -9.62 4.62 32.04
C GLN A 189 -9.06 5.71 32.94
N GLN A 190 -8.01 6.42 32.50
CA GLN A 190 -7.42 7.53 33.25
C GLN A 190 -8.43 8.65 33.56
N ARG A 191 -9.34 8.96 32.62
CA ARG A 191 -10.42 9.93 32.87
C ARG A 191 -11.38 9.44 33.94
N ARG A 192 -11.84 8.19 33.87
CA ARG A 192 -12.76 7.60 34.86
C ARG A 192 -12.12 7.51 36.25
N GLU A 193 -10.85 7.12 36.33
CA GLU A 193 -10.11 7.05 37.60
C GLU A 193 -9.97 8.43 38.24
N LYS A 194 -9.61 9.47 37.47
CA LYS A 194 -9.58 10.85 37.96
C LYS A 194 -10.96 11.30 38.45
N GLU A 195 -12.02 11.05 37.69
CA GLU A 195 -13.38 11.39 38.11
C GLU A 195 -13.81 10.65 39.40
N GLN A 196 -13.42 9.38 39.56
CA GLN A 196 -13.67 8.61 40.78
C GLN A 196 -12.88 9.15 41.97
N GLN A 197 -11.59 9.46 41.78
CA GLN A 197 -10.74 10.06 42.81
C GLN A 197 -11.29 11.44 43.23
N ASP A 198 -11.71 12.26 42.28
CA ASP A 198 -12.33 13.56 42.55
C ASP A 198 -13.65 13.42 43.31
N LYS A 199 -14.47 12.42 42.98
CA LYS A 199 -15.71 12.09 43.72
C LYS A 199 -15.41 11.65 45.15
N ILE A 200 -14.46 10.74 45.36
CA ILE A 200 -14.04 10.26 46.68
C ILE A 200 -13.46 11.43 47.50
N ALA A 201 -12.59 12.25 46.90
CA ALA A 201 -12.01 13.42 47.57
C ALA A 201 -13.06 14.47 47.94
N LYS A 202 -14.04 14.74 47.06
CA LYS A 202 -15.18 15.63 47.36
C LYS A 202 -16.06 15.06 48.48
N ALA A 203 -16.34 13.75 48.48
CA ALA A 203 -17.11 13.08 49.52
C ALA A 203 -16.38 13.12 50.88
N ALA A 204 -15.07 12.84 50.91
CA ALA A 204 -14.25 12.92 52.11
C ALA A 204 -14.18 14.36 52.66
N LYS A 205 -14.00 15.37 51.79
CA LYS A 205 -14.07 16.78 52.19
C LYS A 205 -15.44 17.15 52.77
N ARG A 206 -16.53 16.67 52.16
CA ARG A 206 -17.90 16.89 52.66
C ARG A 206 -18.11 16.23 54.02
N GLN A 207 -17.64 15.00 54.21
CA GLN A 207 -17.74 14.27 55.48
C GLN A 207 -16.93 14.97 56.58
N ALA A 208 -15.69 15.36 56.31
CA ALA A 208 -14.85 16.10 57.26
C ALA A 208 -15.46 17.46 57.64
N ALA A 209 -16.15 18.14 56.72
CA ALA A 209 -16.89 19.36 57.02
C ALA A 209 -18.08 19.08 57.95
N ILE A 210 -18.85 18.02 57.70
CA ILE A 210 -19.96 17.58 58.57
C ILE A 210 -19.43 17.23 59.97
N ASP A 211 -18.32 16.50 60.07
CA ASP A 211 -17.74 16.09 61.35
C ASP A 211 -17.20 17.29 62.14
N LYS A 212 -16.59 18.28 61.47
CA LYS A 212 -16.22 19.56 62.10
C LYS A 212 -17.43 20.33 62.63
N ILE A 213 -18.53 20.37 61.88
CA ILE A 213 -19.78 21.02 62.32
C ILE A 213 -20.35 20.29 63.55
N LYS A 214 -20.38 18.95 63.54
CA LYS A 214 -20.81 18.15 64.70
C LYS A 214 -19.92 18.36 65.93
N ALA A 215 -18.60 18.40 65.76
CA ALA A 215 -17.65 18.65 66.84
C ALA A 215 -17.79 20.07 67.43
N ALA A 216 -18.03 21.08 66.59
CA ALA A 216 -18.31 22.45 67.03
C ALA A 216 -19.66 22.56 67.78
N ALA A 217 -20.68 21.83 67.34
CA ALA A 217 -21.97 21.76 68.03
C ALA A 217 -21.88 21.05 69.39
N ALA A 218 -21.06 19.99 69.49
CA ALA A 218 -20.79 19.29 70.75
C ALA A 218 -20.04 20.18 71.75
N LYS A 219 -19.02 20.94 71.31
CA LYS A 219 -18.31 21.93 72.14
C LYS A 219 -19.22 23.06 72.63
N ARG A 220 -20.18 23.52 71.81
CA ARG A 220 -21.18 24.51 72.23
C ARG A 220 -22.14 23.98 73.30
N LYS A 221 -22.41 22.68 73.34
CA LYS A 221 -23.25 22.04 74.37
C LYS A 221 -22.53 21.82 75.71
N THR A 222 -21.20 21.75 75.72
CA THR A 222 -20.41 21.56 76.94
C THR A 222 -19.90 22.86 77.59
N GLN A 223 -19.99 24.00 76.91
CA GLN A 223 -19.64 25.33 77.45
C GLN A 223 -20.85 26.17 77.90
N GLY A 224 -22.05 25.57 77.93
CA GLY A 224 -23.26 26.19 78.47
C GLY A 224 -23.69 25.50 79.77
N VAL A 225 -22.98 25.81 80.86
CA VAL A 225 -23.45 25.73 82.26
C VAL A 225 -22.97 27.01 82.92
#